data_AF-A0A9D7F599-F1
#
_entry.id   AF-A0A9D7F599-F1
#
_cell.length_a   1.000
_cell.length_b   1.000
_cell.length_c   1.000
_cell.angle_alpha   90.00
_cell.angle_beta   90.00
_cell.angle_gamma   90.00
#
_symmetry.space_group_name_H-M   'P 1'
#
loop_
_entity.id
_entity.type
_entity.pdbx_description
1 polymer ?
#
loop_
_entity_poly.entity_id
_entity_poly.type
_entity_poly.pdbx_seq_one_letter_code
_entity_poly.pdbx_strand_id
1 'polypeptide(L)' 'MQAYLHIREHDVVVAKAGLPGIPSGTAGTVVHVYGGGEAYEVEFMLNGSSRVETASGDQIEKR' A
#
# COMPACT_ATOMS: atom_id res chain seq x y z
N MET A 1 -16.43 9.06 -14.81
CA MET A 1 -16.36 7.69 -14.27
C MET A 1 -14.91 7.47 -13.88
N GLN A 2 -14.55 7.66 -12.60
CA GLN A 2 -13.21 7.26 -12.15
C GLN A 2 -13.21 5.73 -12.07
N ALA A 3 -12.30 5.08 -12.76
CA ALA A 3 -12.10 3.65 -12.60
C ALA A 3 -11.55 3.42 -11.19
N TYR A 4 -12.28 2.71 -10.34
CA TYR A 4 -11.70 2.14 -9.14
C TYR A 4 -10.62 1.15 -9.59
N LEU A 5 -9.35 1.58 -9.53
CA LEU A 5 -8.22 0.72 -9.81
C LEU A 5 -8.14 -0.30 -8.69
N HIS A 6 -8.71 -1.47 -8.93
CA HIS A 6 -8.67 -2.60 -8.01
C HIS A 6 -7.20 -2.96 -7.74
N ILE A 7 -6.77 -2.78 -6.49
CA ILE A 7 -5.42 -3.08 -6.01
C ILE A 7 -5.29 -4.60 -5.86
N ARG A 8 -4.20 -5.15 -6.36
CA ARG A 8 -3.90 -6.60 -6.37
C ARG A 8 -2.53 -6.85 -5.77
N GLU A 9 -2.27 -8.11 -5.43
CA GLU A 9 -0.92 -8.56 -5.08
C GLU A 9 0.06 -8.22 -6.21
N HIS A 10 1.26 -7.80 -5.82
CA HIS A 10 2.35 -7.31 -6.65
C HIS A 10 2.13 -5.97 -7.34
N ASP A 11 1.00 -5.29 -7.10
CA ASP A 11 0.85 -3.89 -7.52
C ASP A 11 1.79 -2.98 -6.74
N VAL A 12 2.30 -1.96 -7.42
CA VAL A 12 3.00 -0.85 -6.77
C VAL A 12 1.96 0.16 -6.27
N VAL A 13 2.10 0.52 -5.00
CA VAL A 13 1.27 1.51 -4.34
C VAL A 13 2.15 2.56 -3.68
N VAL A 14 1.54 3.69 -3.36
CA VAL A 14 2.17 4.76 -2.59
C VAL A 14 1.40 4.97 -1.30
N ALA A 15 2.14 5.06 -0.19
CA ALA A 15 1.58 5.40 1.11
C ALA A 15 0.96 6.80 1.09
N LYS A 16 -0.24 6.91 1.64
CA LYS A 16 -0.88 8.18 2.02
C LYS A 16 -0.60 8.45 3.51
N ALA A 17 -1.29 9.44 4.07
CA ALA A 17 -1.20 9.73 5.50
C ALA A 17 -1.81 8.60 6.35
N GLY A 18 -1.35 8.46 7.59
CA GLY A 18 -1.97 7.60 8.60
C GLY A 18 -1.35 6.21 8.79
N LEU A 19 -0.22 5.90 8.15
CA LEU A 19 0.60 4.72 8.45
C LEU A 19 1.76 5.10 9.38
N PRO A 20 1.77 4.67 10.65
CA PRO A 20 2.82 5.02 11.60
C PRO A 20 4.20 4.54 11.12
N GLY A 21 5.16 5.46 11.02
CA GLY A 21 6.52 5.13 10.59
C GLY A 21 6.70 4.93 9.08
N ILE A 22 5.64 5.09 8.28
CA ILE A 22 5.72 5.12 6.81
C ILE A 22 5.39 6.55 6.33
N PRO A 23 6.37 7.32 5.85
CA PRO A 23 6.10 8.65 5.30
C PRO A 23 5.15 8.58 4.10
N SER A 24 4.23 9.55 4.00
CA SER A 24 3.41 9.73 2.79
C SER A 24 4.30 9.91 1.57
N GLY A 25 3.92 9.32 0.44
CA GLY A 25 4.74 9.29 -0.78
C GLY A 25 5.70 8.10 -0.87
N THR A 26 5.85 7.30 0.19
CA THR A 26 6.71 6.11 0.15
C THR A 26 6.08 5.06 -0.76
N ALA A 27 6.85 4.59 -1.74
CA ALA A 27 6.44 3.49 -2.60
C ALA A 27 6.53 2.15 -1.86
N GLY A 28 5.59 1.27 -2.13
CA GLY A 28 5.59 -0.11 -1.65
C GLY A 28 4.96 -1.06 -2.66
N THR A 29 5.19 -2.35 -2.43
CA THR A 29 4.61 -3.43 -3.22
C THR A 29 3.58 -4.15 -2.36
N VAL A 30 2.38 -4.34 -2.89
CA VAL A 30 1.35 -5.15 -2.21
C VAL A 30 1.82 -6.60 -2.21
N VAL A 31 2.00 -7.20 -1.04
CA VAL A 31 2.43 -8.60 -0.93
C VAL A 31 1.25 -9.54 -0.71
N HIS A 32 0.17 -9.05 -0.08
CA HIS A 32 -1.06 -9.83 0.11
C HIS A 32 -2.30 -8.95 0.12
N VAL A 33 -3.44 -9.48 -0.36
CA VAL A 33 -4.75 -8.83 -0.32
C VAL A 33 -5.70 -9.63 0.59
N TYR A 34 -6.13 -9.03 1.69
CA TYR A 34 -7.10 -9.63 2.61
C TYR A 34 -8.54 -9.36 2.17
N GLY A 35 -9.42 -10.35 2.34
CA GLY A 35 -10.86 -10.19 2.20
C GLY A 35 -11.34 -9.68 0.83
N GLY A 36 -10.52 -9.84 -0.23
CA GLY A 36 -10.84 -9.28 -1.55
C GLY A 36 -10.70 -7.76 -1.67
N GLY A 37 -9.95 -7.13 -0.75
CA GLY A 37 -9.63 -5.69 -0.78
C GLY A 37 -9.99 -4.92 0.49
N GLU A 38 -10.32 -5.61 1.58
CA GLU A 38 -10.60 -4.98 2.89
C GLU A 38 -9.33 -4.41 3.52
N ALA A 39 -8.19 -5.08 3.32
CA ALA A 39 -6.88 -4.63 3.74
C ALA A 39 -5.77 -5.19 2.83
N TYR A 40 -4.61 -4.57 2.88
CA TYR A 40 -3.46 -4.86 2.04
C TYR A 40 -2.23 -4.97 2.92
N GLU A 41 -1.52 -6.09 2.83
CA GLU A 41 -0.15 -6.16 3.35
C GLU A 41 0.78 -5.56 2.29
N VAL A 42 1.57 -4.57 2.67
CA VAL A 42 2.44 -3.82 1.75
C VAL A 42 3.85 -3.78 2.32
N GLU A 43 4.82 -4.17 1.50
CA GLU A 43 6.24 -3.96 1.78
C GLU A 43 6.68 -2.59 1.26
N PHE A 44 6.97 -1.66 2.16
CA PHE A 44 7.44 -0.32 1.85
C PHE A 44 8.96 -0.23 1.89
N MET A 45 9.54 0.51 0.93
CA MET A 45 10.99 0.74 0.87
C MET A 45 11.35 2.07 1.56
N LEU A 46 12.18 2.00 2.60
CA LEU A 46 12.58 3.13 3.44
C LEU A 46 14.11 3.22 3.49
N ASN A 47 14.71 4.16 2.75
CA ASN A 47 16.15 4.45 2.84
C ASN A 47 17.08 3.21 2.84
N GLY A 48 16.81 2.24 1.97
CA GLY A 48 17.63 1.03 1.84
C GLY A 48 17.26 -0.12 2.79
N SER A 49 16.23 0.04 3.62
CA SER A 49 15.55 -1.07 4.31
C SER A 49 14.12 -1.24 3.78
N SER A 50 13.47 -2.34 4.17
CA SER A 50 12.04 -2.52 3.96
C SER A 50 11.29 -2.66 5.28
N ARG A 51 10.00 -2.32 5.24
CA ARG A 51 9.08 -2.49 6.35
C ARG A 51 7.74 -2.95 5.82
N VAL A 52 7.21 -4.02 6.39
CA VAL A 52 5.91 -4.58 6.04
C VAL A 52 4.85 -4.03 6.98
N GLU A 53 3.78 -3.47 6.43
CA GLU A 53 2.65 -2.95 7.20
C GLU A 53 1.33 -3.35 6.57
N THR A 54 0.31 -3.55 7.39
CA THR A 54 -1.07 -3.70 6.93
C THR A 54 -1.71 -2.32 6.75
N ALA A 55 -2.23 -2.04 5.57
CA ALA A 55 -2.88 -0.79 5.22
C ALA A 55 -4.33 -1.02 4.77
N SER A 56 -5.22 -0.08 5.09
CA SER A 56 -6.55 0.00 4.46
C SER A 56 -6.43 0.63 3.06
N GLY A 57 -7.47 0.48 2.24
CA GLY A 57 -7.53 1.10 0.91
C GLY A 57 -7.40 2.63 0.92
N ASP A 58 -7.76 3.29 2.02
CA ASP A 58 -7.65 4.75 2.16
C ASP A 58 -6.24 5.22 2.52
N GLN A 59 -5.38 4.32 3.02
CA GLN A 59 -4.00 4.61 3.41
C GLN A 59 -3.01 4.42 2.26
N ILE A 60 -3.44 3.90 1.11
CA ILE A 60 -2.60 3.69 -0.07
C ILE A 60 -3.29 4.15 -1.35
N GLU A 61 -2.52 4.34 -2.41
CA GLU A 61 -3.03 4.49 -3.78
C GLU A 61 -2.20 3.70 -4.76
N LYS A 62 -2.87 3.09 -5.74
CA LYS A 62 -2.20 2.47 -6.88
C LYS A 62 -1.55 3.54 -7.75
N ARG A 63 -0.30 3.30 -8.14
CA ARG A 63 0.45 4.13 -9.08
C ARG A 63 0.48 3.53 -10.49
#